data_AF-A0A8S4GE33-F1
#
_entry.id   AF-A0A8S4GE33-F1
#
_cell.length_a   1.000
_cell.length_b   1.000
_cell.length_c   1.000
_cell.angle_alpha   90.00
_cell.angle_beta   90.00
_cell.angle_gamma   90.00
#
_symmetry.space_group_name_H-M   'P 1'
#
loop_
_entity.id
_entity.type
_entity.pdbx_description
1 polymer ?
#
loop_
_entity_poly.entity_id
_entity_poly.type
_entity_poly.pdbx_seq_one_letter_code
_entity_poly.pdbx_strand_id
1 'polypeptide(L)'
;MPVNTSQTHLLVAVTTQPMRGFNTEQAEQLKKEMQNRVFEQILAPAVSPEPAFAPMFRGTTHLSEGFIKMWCEDEATLGWLKQTVATLSSPIPDTKLVVVRQLEISNKARIGLLIEASDGNKQDPASPHVSASLLDVYDLSTL
;
A
#
# COMPACT_ATOMS: atom_id res chain seq x y z
N MET A 1 -7.49 8.04 -21.07
CA MET A 1 -8.52 7.01 -20.81
C MET A 1 -9.29 7.44 -19.56
N PRO A 2 -10.59 7.71 -19.62
CA PRO A 2 -11.37 8.03 -18.42
C PRO A 2 -11.39 6.82 -17.48
N VAL A 3 -11.09 7.04 -16.20
CA VAL A 3 -11.24 6.00 -15.17
C VAL A 3 -12.72 5.69 -15.05
N ASN A 4 -13.12 4.50 -15.51
CA ASN A 4 -14.47 3.99 -15.31
C ASN A 4 -14.67 3.77 -13.80
N THR A 5 -15.36 4.70 -13.14
CA THR A 5 -15.60 4.72 -11.68
C THR A 5 -16.31 3.46 -11.17
N SER A 6 -16.92 2.68 -12.05
CA SER A 6 -17.62 1.43 -11.77
C SER A 6 -16.72 0.32 -11.20
N GLN A 7 -15.40 0.41 -11.37
CA GLN A 7 -14.45 -0.66 -10.97
C GLN A 7 -13.47 -0.24 -9.86
N THR A 8 -13.73 0.87 -9.16
CA THR A 8 -12.87 1.35 -8.06
C THR A 8 -12.77 0.36 -6.89
N HIS A 9 -13.74 -0.53 -6.73
CA HIS A 9 -13.72 -1.60 -5.72
C HIS A 9 -12.65 -2.67 -5.99
N LEU A 10 -12.14 -2.78 -7.23
CA LEU A 10 -11.05 -3.68 -7.61
C LEU A 10 -9.66 -3.06 -7.40
N LEU A 11 -9.61 -1.76 -7.09
CA LEU A 11 -8.39 -1.06 -6.72
C LEU A 11 -8.18 -1.21 -5.21
N VAL A 12 -7.27 -2.11 -4.84
CA VAL A 12 -7.11 -2.59 -3.46
C VAL A 12 -5.69 -2.45 -2.95
N ALA A 13 -5.52 -2.57 -1.64
CA ALA A 13 -4.20 -2.81 -1.07
C ALA A 13 -4.22 -3.93 -0.05
N VAL A 14 -3.09 -4.62 0.05
CA VAL A 14 -2.79 -5.51 1.17
C VAL A 14 -2.20 -4.67 2.30
N THR A 15 -2.75 -4.85 3.49
CA THR A 15 -2.32 -4.19 4.72
C THR A 15 -2.50 -5.14 5.90
N THR A 16 -2.31 -4.63 7.11
CA THR A 16 -2.48 -5.35 8.37
C THR A 16 -3.73 -4.88 9.12
N GLN A 17 -4.21 -5.71 10.03
CA GLN A 17 -5.16 -5.31 11.06
C GLN A 17 -4.59 -5.70 12.44
N PRO A 18 -4.38 -4.74 13.37
CA PRO A 18 -4.53 -3.28 13.21
C PRO A 18 -3.62 -2.71 12.11
N MET A 19 -4.04 -1.61 11.47
CA MET A 19 -3.37 -1.05 10.27
C MET A 19 -1.98 -0.50 10.61
N ARG A 20 -0.96 -1.12 10.01
CA ARG A 20 0.44 -0.73 10.08
C ARG A 20 1.07 -0.79 8.68
N GLY A 21 1.93 0.17 8.40
CA GLY A 21 2.68 0.22 7.14
C GLY A 21 3.85 -0.76 7.13
N PHE A 22 4.02 -1.47 6.02
CA PHE A 22 5.20 -2.29 5.75
C PHE A 22 6.41 -1.42 5.43
N ASN A 23 7.58 -1.84 5.89
CA ASN A 23 8.84 -1.39 5.30
C ASN A 23 9.10 -2.12 3.97
N THR A 24 10.16 -1.72 3.25
CA THR A 24 10.49 -2.30 1.94
C THR A 24 10.76 -3.80 2.03
N GLU A 25 11.52 -4.27 3.00
CA GLU A 25 11.88 -5.68 3.14
C GLU A 25 10.65 -6.55 3.41
N GLN A 26 9.80 -6.15 4.35
CA GLN A 26 8.53 -6.81 4.66
C GLN A 26 7.62 -6.87 3.44
N ALA A 27 7.55 -5.78 2.67
CA ALA A 27 6.74 -5.72 1.47
C ALA A 27 7.27 -6.65 0.36
N GLU A 28 8.58 -6.69 0.13
CA GLU A 28 9.19 -7.58 -0.86
C GLU A 28 9.02 -9.06 -0.48
N GLN A 29 9.18 -9.40 0.80
CA GLN A 29 8.90 -10.76 1.28
C GLN A 29 7.45 -11.15 1.02
N LEU A 30 6.50 -10.27 1.36
CA LEU A 30 5.08 -10.54 1.16
C LEU A 30 4.70 -10.62 -0.32
N LYS A 31 5.26 -9.75 -1.18
CA LYS A 31 5.07 -9.84 -2.64
C LYS A 31 5.55 -11.18 -3.19
N LYS A 32 6.73 -11.65 -2.76
CA LYS A 32 7.28 -12.94 -3.17
C LYS A 32 6.37 -14.10 -2.76
N GLU A 33 5.87 -14.07 -1.53
CA GLU A 33 4.94 -15.09 -1.03
C GLU A 33 3.63 -15.08 -1.83
N MET A 34 3.05 -13.91 -2.08
CA MET A 34 1.86 -13.78 -2.92
C MET A 34 2.10 -14.27 -4.35
N GLN A 35 3.26 -13.97 -4.93
CA GLN A 35 3.63 -14.44 -6.26
C GLN A 35 3.75 -15.97 -6.31
N ASN A 36 4.33 -16.59 -5.27
CA ASN A 36 4.35 -18.05 -5.15
C ASN A 36 2.94 -18.63 -5.13
N ARG A 37 1.99 -18.00 -4.41
CA ARG A 37 0.58 -18.43 -4.39
C ARG A 37 -0.10 -18.31 -5.75
N VAL A 38 0.22 -17.28 -6.54
CA VAL A 38 -0.24 -17.18 -7.93
C VAL A 38 0.28 -18.37 -8.75
N PHE A 39 1.57 -18.69 -8.64
CA PHE A 39 2.13 -19.85 -9.34
C PHE A 39 1.52 -21.17 -8.90
N GLU A 40 1.35 -21.39 -7.59
CA GLU A 40 0.67 -22.59 -7.06
C GLU A 40 -0.74 -22.72 -7.62
N GLN A 41 -1.49 -21.62 -7.67
CA GLN A 41 -2.85 -21.59 -8.21
C GLN A 41 -2.89 -21.94 -9.71
N ILE A 42 -1.94 -21.43 -10.50
CA ILE A 42 -1.87 -21.67 -11.95
C ILE A 42 -1.39 -23.09 -12.26
N LEU A 43 -0.46 -23.60 -11.45
CA LEU A 43 0.13 -24.93 -11.63
C LEU A 43 -0.67 -26.05 -10.95
N ALA A 44 -1.73 -25.70 -10.20
CA ALA A 44 -2.57 -26.68 -9.53
C ALA A 44 -3.18 -27.64 -10.58
N PRO A 45 -3.07 -28.96 -10.37
CA PRO A 45 -3.65 -29.93 -11.29
C PRO A 45 -5.17 -29.71 -11.38
N ALA A 46 -5.71 -29.72 -12.60
CA ALA A 46 -7.14 -29.56 -12.82
C ALA A 46 -7.90 -30.74 -12.18
N VAL A 47 -8.50 -30.49 -11.01
CA VAL A 47 -9.34 -31.48 -10.29
C VAL A 47 -10.74 -31.56 -10.89
N SER A 48 -11.10 -30.59 -11.74
CA SER A 48 -12.40 -30.41 -12.38
C SER A 48 -12.23 -30.16 -13.88
N PRO A 49 -13.21 -30.52 -14.73
CA PRO A 49 -13.23 -30.16 -16.15
C PRO A 49 -13.33 -28.65 -16.43
N GLU A 50 -13.59 -27.82 -15.41
CA GLU A 50 -13.56 -26.37 -15.51
C GLU A 50 -12.13 -25.85 -15.79
N PRO A 51 -11.96 -24.76 -16.57
CA PRO A 51 -10.66 -24.16 -16.79
C PRO A 51 -10.01 -23.76 -15.46
N ALA A 52 -8.71 -24.01 -15.33
CA ALA A 52 -7.96 -23.61 -14.15
C ALA A 52 -8.07 -22.08 -13.97
N PHE A 53 -8.57 -21.65 -12.81
CA PHE A 53 -8.67 -20.23 -12.48
C PHE A 53 -7.27 -19.65 -12.27
N ALA A 54 -6.95 -18.59 -13.03
CA ALA A 54 -5.71 -17.83 -12.91
C ALA A 54 -6.03 -16.39 -12.46
N PRO A 55 -5.56 -15.93 -11.29
CA PRO A 55 -5.82 -14.56 -10.85
C PRO A 55 -5.08 -13.55 -11.73
N MET A 56 -5.80 -12.53 -12.20
CA MET A 56 -5.28 -11.54 -13.14
C MET A 56 -5.24 -10.13 -12.53
N PHE A 57 -4.14 -9.43 -12.69
CA PHE A 57 -3.94 -8.07 -12.14
C PHE A 57 -3.63 -7.08 -13.25
N ARG A 58 -4.16 -5.86 -13.11
CA ARG A 58 -3.88 -4.73 -14.01
C ARG A 58 -2.67 -3.95 -13.55
N GLY A 59 -1.78 -3.66 -14.50
CA GLY A 59 -0.59 -2.86 -14.25
C GLY A 59 0.37 -3.53 -13.27
N THR A 60 1.16 -2.71 -12.57
CA THR A 60 2.19 -3.20 -11.65
C THR A 60 1.77 -3.03 -10.19
N THR A 61 1.92 -4.11 -9.43
CA THR A 61 1.85 -4.07 -7.98
C THR A 61 3.01 -3.25 -7.43
N HIS A 62 2.73 -2.30 -6.54
CA HIS A 62 3.75 -1.41 -5.99
C HIS A 62 3.52 -1.11 -4.50
N LEU A 63 4.60 -0.76 -3.81
CA LEU A 63 4.56 -0.32 -2.42
C LEU A 63 4.42 1.20 -2.37
N SER A 64 3.43 1.70 -1.65
CA SER A 64 3.21 3.14 -1.45
C SER A 64 2.62 3.37 -0.07
N GLU A 65 3.21 4.30 0.68
CA GLU A 65 2.76 4.68 2.03
C GLU A 65 2.73 3.50 3.03
N GLY A 66 3.54 2.47 2.78
CA GLY A 66 3.57 1.24 3.58
C GLY A 66 2.49 0.22 3.19
N PHE A 67 1.79 0.40 2.08
CA PHE A 67 0.75 -0.52 1.60
C PHE A 67 1.10 -1.09 0.23
N ILE A 68 0.83 -2.39 0.03
CA ILE A 68 1.04 -3.04 -1.26
C ILE A 68 -0.22 -2.83 -2.09
N LYS A 69 -0.17 -1.86 -3.00
CA LYS A 69 -1.29 -1.42 -3.85
C LYS A 69 -1.30 -2.21 -5.16
N MET A 70 -2.48 -2.67 -5.57
CA MET A 70 -2.70 -3.40 -6.83
C MET A 70 -4.12 -3.23 -7.35
N TRP A 71 -4.34 -3.66 -8.58
CA TRP A 71 -5.65 -3.61 -9.23
C TRP A 71 -6.02 -5.01 -9.73
N CYS A 72 -7.06 -5.62 -9.15
CA CYS A 72 -7.61 -6.89 -9.62
C CYS A 72 -8.35 -6.69 -10.97
N GLU A 73 -8.21 -7.62 -11.91
CA GLU A 73 -8.93 -7.57 -13.19
C GLU A 73 -10.46 -7.68 -13.00
N ASP A 74 -10.86 -8.54 -12.06
CA ASP A 74 -12.27 -8.87 -11.77
C ASP A 74 -12.52 -9.24 -10.29
N GLU A 75 -13.79 -9.41 -9.96
CA GLU A 75 -14.29 -9.84 -8.64
C GLU A 75 -13.74 -11.22 -8.22
N ALA A 76 -13.54 -12.13 -9.18
CA ALA A 76 -13.00 -13.47 -8.91
C ALA A 76 -11.55 -13.39 -8.41
N THR A 77 -10.73 -12.56 -9.05
CA THR A 77 -9.35 -12.28 -8.62
C THR A 77 -9.32 -11.59 -7.26
N LEU A 78 -10.24 -10.67 -7.00
CA LEU A 78 -10.36 -10.05 -5.67
C LEU A 78 -10.75 -11.07 -4.59
N GLY A 79 -11.69 -11.96 -4.89
CA GLY A 79 -12.10 -13.05 -4.00
C GLY A 79 -10.95 -13.99 -3.67
N TRP A 80 -10.23 -14.43 -4.71
CA TRP A 80 -9.02 -15.23 -4.56
C TRP A 80 -7.97 -14.52 -3.72
N LEU A 81 -7.67 -13.25 -4.02
CA LEU A 81 -6.67 -12.47 -3.28
C LEU A 81 -7.01 -12.38 -1.79
N LYS A 82 -8.28 -12.12 -1.45
CA LYS A 82 -8.76 -12.07 -0.05
C LYS A 82 -8.55 -13.41 0.66
N GLN A 83 -8.89 -14.51 0.01
CA GLN A 83 -8.71 -15.86 0.57
C GLN A 83 -7.23 -16.17 0.76
N THR A 84 -6.42 -15.94 -0.28
CA THR A 84 -4.97 -16.17 -0.24
C THR A 84 -4.32 -15.37 0.88
N VAL A 85 -4.54 -14.05 0.94
CA VAL A 85 -3.96 -13.17 1.95
C VAL A 85 -4.37 -13.57 3.37
N ALA A 86 -5.60 -14.05 3.58
CA ALA A 86 -6.05 -14.53 4.89
C ALA A 86 -5.30 -15.78 5.40
N THR A 87 -4.64 -16.53 4.50
CA THR A 87 -3.82 -17.70 4.88
C THR A 87 -2.34 -17.36 5.11
N LEU A 88 -1.90 -16.16 4.73
CA LEU A 88 -0.51 -15.75 4.87
C LEU A 88 -0.22 -15.20 6.27
N SER A 89 0.97 -15.51 6.78
CA SER A 89 1.47 -14.94 8.03
C SER A 89 1.79 -13.45 7.85
N SER A 90 1.40 -12.62 8.82
CA SER A 90 1.79 -11.21 8.81
C SER A 90 3.27 -11.05 9.12
N PRO A 91 4.01 -10.20 8.38
CA PRO A 91 5.40 -9.87 8.69
C PRO A 91 5.52 -8.88 9.87
N ILE A 92 4.40 -8.36 10.38
CA ILE A 92 4.36 -7.47 11.54
C ILE A 92 3.74 -8.22 12.73
N PRO A 93 4.43 -8.32 13.88
CA PRO A 93 3.91 -8.99 15.07
C PRO A 93 2.54 -8.46 15.52
N ASP A 94 1.70 -9.34 16.08
CA ASP A 94 0.38 -9.04 16.62
C ASP A 94 -0.59 -8.42 15.59
N THR A 95 -0.42 -8.75 14.31
CA THR A 95 -1.31 -8.33 13.23
C THR A 95 -1.69 -9.50 12.32
N LYS A 96 -2.80 -9.34 11.60
CA LYS A 96 -3.19 -10.22 10.49
C LYS A 96 -3.20 -9.45 9.18
N LEU A 97 -2.94 -10.13 8.06
CA LEU A 97 -3.05 -9.51 6.75
C LEU A 97 -4.51 -9.39 6.31
N VAL A 98 -4.85 -8.29 5.67
CA VAL A 98 -6.18 -8.02 5.12
C VAL A 98 -6.07 -7.31 3.78
N VAL A 99 -7.10 -7.49 2.95
CA VAL A 99 -7.26 -6.75 1.69
C VAL A 99 -8.36 -5.72 1.88
N VAL A 100 -8.03 -4.45 1.65
CA VAL A 100 -8.94 -3.30 1.78
C VAL A 100 -9.01 -2.55 0.46
N ARG A 101 -10.08 -1.76 0.25
CA ARG A 101 -10.10 -0.85 -0.91
C ARG A 101 -9.05 0.24 -0.70
N GLN A 102 -8.37 0.68 -1.75
CA GLN A 102 -7.39 1.76 -1.61
C GLN A 102 -8.01 3.05 -1.04
N LEU A 103 -9.29 3.30 -1.34
CA LEU A 103 -10.04 4.44 -0.81
C LEU A 103 -10.24 4.38 0.73
N GLU A 104 -10.16 3.20 1.33
CA GLU A 104 -10.30 3.02 2.79
C GLU A 104 -9.00 3.31 3.55
N ILE A 105 -7.87 3.29 2.84
CA ILE A 105 -6.57 3.69 3.34
C ILE A 105 -6.58 5.21 3.34
N SER A 106 -7.25 5.79 4.35
CA SER A 106 -7.34 7.24 4.51
C SER A 106 -5.93 7.79 4.61
N ASN A 107 -5.49 8.44 3.52
CA ASN A 107 -4.28 9.22 3.50
C ASN A 107 -4.48 10.39 4.45
N LYS A 108 -3.89 10.32 5.64
CA LYS A 108 -3.44 11.53 6.32
C LYS A 108 -2.41 12.14 5.38
N ALA A 109 -2.86 12.99 4.45
CA ALA A 109 -1.96 13.75 3.62
C ALA A 109 -0.99 14.46 4.57
N ARG A 110 0.28 14.09 4.51
CA ARG A 110 1.33 14.82 5.22
C ARG A 110 1.54 16.12 4.48
N ILE A 111 0.66 17.09 4.73
CA ILE A 111 0.80 18.44 4.22
C ILE A 111 1.89 19.08 5.09
N GLY A 112 3.13 19.07 4.61
CA GLY A 112 4.17 19.92 5.16
C GLY A 112 3.96 21.33 4.62
N LEU A 113 3.53 22.26 5.47
CA LEU A 113 3.57 23.68 5.12
C LEU A 113 5.01 24.17 5.31
N LEU A 114 5.71 24.42 4.20
CA LEU A 114 6.99 25.13 4.26
C LEU A 114 6.68 26.61 4.54
N ILE A 115 6.90 27.04 5.77
CA ILE A 115 6.90 28.46 6.10
C ILE A 115 8.28 29.00 5.74
N GLU A 116 8.39 29.68 4.61
CA GLU A 116 9.57 30.50 4.34
C GLU A 116 9.57 31.65 5.35
N ALA A 117 10.54 31.65 6.26
CA ALA A 117 10.83 32.83 7.06
C ALA A 117 11.29 33.92 6.09
N SER A 118 10.41 34.87 5.78
CA SER A 118 10.79 36.10 5.10
C SER A 118 11.57 36.94 6.10
N ASP A 119 12.86 36.63 6.27
CA ASP A 119 13.80 37.57 6.86
C ASP A 119 14.03 38.68 5.85
N GLY A 120 13.22 39.73 5.96
CA GLY A 120 13.52 41.02 5.37
C GLY A 120 14.76 41.61 6.02
N ASN A 121 15.96 41.15 5.65
CA ASN A 121 17.15 41.98 5.80
C ASN A 121 18.24 41.64 4.78
N LYS A 122 18.87 42.70 4.28
CA LYS A 122 19.84 42.70 3.19
C LYS A 122 21.13 41.95 3.57
N GLN A 123 21.60 41.12 2.64
CA GLN A 123 22.98 40.76 2.27
C GLN A 123 24.10 40.83 3.34
N ASP A 124 24.72 39.68 3.65
CA ASP A 124 26.17 39.58 3.82
C ASP A 124 26.70 38.15 3.52
N PRO A 125 27.79 37.95 2.76
CA PRO A 125 28.30 36.63 2.38
C PRO A 125 29.51 36.22 3.24
N ALA A 126 29.28 35.68 4.45
CA ALA A 126 30.34 35.00 5.19
C ALA A 126 29.82 34.01 6.26
N SER A 127 29.96 32.71 5.94
CA SER A 127 30.22 31.62 6.92
C SER A 127 29.06 31.09 7.79
N PRO A 128 29.20 29.91 8.45
CA PRO A 128 28.42 28.71 8.12
C PRO A 128 27.55 28.17 9.29
N HIS A 129 26.81 27.10 8.98
CA HIS A 129 26.04 26.23 9.89
C HIS A 129 24.81 26.84 10.58
N VAL A 130 23.62 26.38 10.19
CA VAL A 130 22.49 26.25 11.11
C VAL A 130 21.84 24.89 10.92
N SER A 131 22.07 24.02 11.90
CA SER A 131 21.25 22.86 12.21
C SER A 131 19.95 23.35 12.84
N ALA A 132 18.79 22.89 12.37
CA ALA A 132 17.54 22.98 13.12
C ALA A 132 16.56 21.91 12.66
N SER A 133 16.61 20.79 13.39
CA SER A 133 15.49 19.85 13.53
C SER A 133 14.38 20.53 14.33
N LEU A 134 13.16 20.60 13.79
CA LEU A 134 11.94 20.49 14.60
C LEU A 134 10.76 20.18 13.67
N LEU A 135 10.37 18.91 13.62
CA LEU A 135 9.08 18.47 13.07
C LEU A 135 8.08 18.51 14.23
N ASP A 136 7.37 19.62 14.40
CA ASP A 136 6.16 19.62 15.21
C ASP A 136 5.04 18.95 14.41
N VAL A 137 4.73 17.71 14.78
CA VAL A 137 3.58 16.97 14.29
C VAL A 137 2.37 17.40 15.12
N TYR A 138 1.50 18.23 14.57
CA TYR A 138 0.23 18.55 15.20
C TYR A 138 -0.78 17.42 14.99
N ASP A 139 -1.28 16.87 16.10
CA ASP A 139 -2.38 15.92 16.16
C ASP A 139 -3.71 16.68 16.19
N LEU A 140 -4.50 16.59 15.12
CA LEU A 140 -5.82 17.22 15.02
C LEU A 140 -6.98 16.30 15.45
N SER A 141 -6.73 15.30 16.30
CA SER A 141 -7.78 14.43 16.85
C SER A 141 -8.60 15.08 17.99
N THR A 142 -8.47 16.40 18.21
CA THR A 142 -9.15 17.11 19.32
C THR A 142 -10.00 18.29 18.84
N LEU A 143 -10.84 18.11 17.82
CA LEU A 143 -11.95 19.02 17.50
C LEU A 143 -13.22 18.23 17.18
#